data_AF-A0A0M9DIJ9-F1
#
_entry.id   AF-A0A0M9DIJ9-F1
#
_cell.length_a   1.000
_cell.length_b   1.000
_cell.length_c   1.000
_cell.angle_alpha   90.00
_cell.angle_beta   90.00
_cell.angle_gamma   90.00
#
_symmetry.space_group_name_H-M   'P 1'
#
loop_
_entity.id
_entity.type
_entity.pdbx_description
1 polymer ?
#
loop_
_entity_poly.entity_id
_entity_poly.type
_entity_poly.pdbx_seq_one_letter_code
_entity_poly.pdbx_strand_id
1 'polypeptide(L)'
;MDKKSVVKIEDLYPVGKISIKEAVSFLNVQKNNYSMLIKKYPTPEYLDLKLPKGIIDVKVVAHAYERWHQRVGPPTTEDLLTNVFRVAILINPNRIRVLTRNLAILDNDIVFSFEFEDSILKITTFFGRTSLKPLLLNVDALRRYNSQYKEEVDLHVERCVMTKQIPPIAPSTVIKFEDSENKSHLFFYIKSKDSNRNQNRNFFYHLIKNSEEVESSDDIVGEYTVKKIDMLHPSHHKLSGIQLHVLGLLGNIRFLLKYISTVDPDRLDKLHDTHSRSAIRRFAGNKNWNYLKKI
;
A
#
# COMPACT_ATOMS: atom_id res chain seq x y z
N MET A 1 22.53 -32.31 24.29
CA MET A 1 21.43 -31.38 24.61
C MET A 1 20.19 -31.85 23.86
N ASP A 2 19.07 -32.01 24.55
CA ASP A 2 17.81 -32.36 23.89
C ASP A 2 17.36 -31.23 22.97
N LYS A 3 17.11 -31.56 21.70
CA LYS A 3 16.66 -30.58 20.71
C LYS A 3 15.25 -30.11 21.04
N LYS A 4 15.01 -28.80 20.96
CA LYS A 4 13.69 -28.21 21.20
C LYS A 4 12.66 -28.74 20.18
N SER A 5 11.47 -29.08 20.65
CA SER A 5 10.38 -29.63 19.82
C SER A 5 9.57 -28.57 19.07
N VAL A 6 9.71 -27.30 19.44
CA VAL A 6 9.00 -26.15 18.88
C VAL A 6 10.01 -25.09 18.47
N VAL A 7 9.87 -24.56 17.25
CA VAL A 7 10.63 -23.40 16.73
C VAL A 7 9.74 -22.17 16.85
N LYS A 8 10.28 -21.06 17.35
CA LYS A 8 9.61 -19.76 17.38
C LYS A 8 10.33 -18.75 16.49
N ILE A 9 9.68 -17.64 16.17
CA ILE A 9 10.30 -16.61 15.31
C ILE A 9 11.48 -15.92 16.02
N GLU A 10 11.43 -15.84 17.34
CA GLU A 10 12.50 -15.30 18.20
C GLU A 10 13.76 -16.17 18.18
N ASP A 11 13.62 -17.49 17.94
CA ASP A 11 14.78 -18.39 17.78
C ASP A 11 15.55 -18.07 16.48
N LEU A 12 14.88 -17.49 15.48
CA LEU A 12 15.48 -17.07 14.20
C LEU A 12 15.97 -15.63 14.25
N TYR A 13 15.12 -14.71 14.67
CA TYR A 13 15.41 -13.28 14.74
C TYR A 13 14.98 -12.75 16.10
N PRO A 14 15.89 -12.79 17.10
CA PRO A 14 15.65 -12.21 18.41
C PRO A 14 15.81 -10.69 18.28
N VAL A 15 14.78 -10.06 17.74
CA VAL A 15 14.61 -8.62 17.92
C VAL A 15 13.98 -8.40 19.28
N GLY A 16 14.29 -7.26 19.91
CA GLY A 16 13.66 -6.87 21.16
C GLY A 16 12.13 -6.86 21.06
N LYS A 17 11.46 -6.48 22.15
CA LYS A 17 10.00 -6.50 22.20
C LYS A 17 9.40 -5.63 21.08
N ILE A 18 8.77 -6.25 20.09
CA ILE A 18 7.96 -5.55 19.09
C ILE A 18 6.53 -5.43 19.62
N SER A 19 6.03 -4.20 19.66
CA SER A 19 4.63 -3.92 20.01
C SER A 19 3.85 -3.64 18.73
N ILE A 20 3.08 -4.63 18.24
CA ILE A 20 2.11 -4.39 17.17
C ILE A 20 1.03 -3.48 17.73
N LYS A 21 0.97 -2.25 17.25
CA LYS A 21 -0.02 -1.26 17.68
C LYS A 21 -1.31 -1.38 16.92
N GLU A 22 -1.23 -1.77 15.65
CA GLU A 22 -2.38 -1.80 14.75
C GLU A 22 -2.09 -2.73 13.58
N ALA A 23 -3.06 -3.55 13.19
CA ALA A 23 -2.96 -4.38 12.00
C ALA A 23 -4.30 -4.32 11.28
N VAL A 24 -4.29 -3.77 10.06
CA VAL A 24 -5.50 -3.45 9.31
C VAL A 24 -5.42 -4.09 7.94
N SER A 25 -6.39 -4.95 7.63
CA SER A 25 -6.58 -5.48 6.27
C SER A 25 -7.55 -4.58 5.52
N PHE A 26 -7.06 -3.81 4.54
CA PHE A 26 -7.85 -2.81 3.79
C PHE A 26 -8.91 -3.44 2.90
N LEU A 27 -8.85 -4.76 2.69
CA LEU A 27 -9.89 -5.49 1.97
C LEU A 27 -11.13 -5.75 2.85
N ASN A 28 -11.05 -5.57 4.18
CA ASN A 28 -12.11 -5.93 5.15
C ASN A 28 -12.46 -4.82 6.17
N VAL A 29 -12.00 -3.58 5.99
CA VAL A 29 -12.24 -2.51 7.00
C VAL A 29 -13.67 -1.97 6.92
N GLN A 30 -14.40 -2.03 8.04
CA GLN A 30 -15.70 -1.38 8.18
C GLN A 30 -15.57 0.15 8.09
N LYS A 31 -16.54 0.78 7.42
CA LYS A 31 -16.59 2.21 7.01
C LYS A 31 -16.20 3.21 8.11
N ASN A 32 -16.38 2.86 9.38
CA ASN A 32 -16.27 3.75 10.54
C ASN A 32 -14.83 3.92 11.07
N ASN A 33 -13.86 3.12 10.62
CA ASN A 33 -12.49 3.11 11.19
C ASN A 33 -11.47 3.96 10.42
N TYR A 34 -11.86 4.55 9.28
CA TYR A 34 -10.96 5.34 8.42
C TYR A 34 -10.56 6.69 9.03
N SER A 35 -11.43 7.28 9.83
CA SER A 35 -11.21 8.57 10.54
C SER A 35 -10.02 8.53 11.51
N MET A 36 -9.76 7.38 12.12
CA MET A 36 -8.62 7.18 13.03
C MET A 36 -7.29 7.01 12.30
N LEU A 37 -7.31 6.54 11.05
CA LEU A 37 -6.10 6.32 10.26
C LEU A 37 -5.47 7.63 9.79
N ILE A 38 -6.29 8.65 9.49
CA ILE A 38 -5.82 9.92 8.93
C ILE A 38 -5.15 10.81 9.98
N LYS A 39 -5.62 10.76 11.23
CA LYS A 39 -4.94 11.43 12.35
C LYS A 39 -3.53 10.89 12.61
N LYS A 40 -3.22 9.69 12.11
CA LYS A 40 -1.99 8.96 12.42
C LYS A 40 -0.95 9.00 11.28
N TYR A 41 -1.30 9.52 10.10
CA TYR A 41 -0.41 9.63 8.92
C TYR A 41 -0.52 10.97 8.19
N PRO A 42 0.25 11.99 8.60
CA PRO A 42 0.27 13.25 7.88
C PRO A 42 0.99 13.14 6.52
N THR A 43 0.45 13.87 5.55
CA THR A 43 0.87 14.02 4.16
C THR A 43 2.28 14.65 4.02
N PRO A 44 3.21 14.09 3.22
CA PRO A 44 4.48 14.76 2.88
C PRO A 44 4.31 16.01 2.02
N GLU A 45 5.24 16.95 2.19
CA GLU A 45 5.24 18.24 1.48
C GLU A 45 5.91 18.15 0.11
N TYR A 46 5.13 17.94 -0.95
CA TYR A 46 5.53 18.32 -2.30
C TYR A 46 5.07 19.76 -2.60
N LEU A 47 5.87 20.47 -3.40
CA LEU A 47 5.55 21.77 -4.00
C LEU A 47 4.55 21.58 -5.14
N ASP A 48 3.33 21.20 -4.77
CA ASP A 48 2.12 21.24 -5.58
C ASP A 48 1.00 21.68 -4.63
N LEU A 49 -0.12 22.17 -5.18
CA LEU A 49 -1.29 22.49 -4.36
C LEU A 49 -1.56 21.31 -3.42
N LYS A 50 -1.74 21.57 -2.13
CA LYS A 50 -1.95 20.49 -1.15
C LYS A 50 -3.43 20.14 -1.12
N LEU A 51 -3.71 18.85 -0.91
CA LEU A 51 -5.06 18.44 -0.52
C LEU A 51 -5.48 19.22 0.74
N PRO A 52 -6.79 19.49 0.91
CA PRO A 52 -7.29 20.15 2.10
C PRO A 52 -6.79 19.46 3.37
N LYS A 53 -6.37 20.25 4.37
CA LYS A 53 -6.03 19.71 5.69
C LYS A 53 -7.31 19.26 6.40
N GLY A 54 -7.21 18.22 7.25
CA GLY A 54 -8.33 17.77 8.07
C GLY A 54 -9.34 16.87 7.36
N ILE A 55 -8.95 16.20 6.27
CA ILE A 55 -9.76 15.13 5.70
C ILE A 55 -9.89 14.00 6.73
N ILE A 56 -11.10 13.53 6.98
CA ILE A 56 -11.45 12.45 7.92
C ILE A 56 -12.09 11.26 7.17
N ASP A 57 -12.67 11.51 6.00
CA ASP A 57 -13.18 10.46 5.12
C ASP A 57 -13.11 10.89 3.65
N VAL A 58 -13.18 9.91 2.77
CA VAL A 58 -13.33 10.10 1.33
C VAL A 58 -14.59 9.37 0.87
N LYS A 59 -15.38 10.03 0.02
CA LYS A 59 -16.54 9.44 -0.64
C LYS A 59 -16.45 9.64 -2.15
N VAL A 60 -16.85 8.62 -2.90
CA VAL A 60 -17.13 8.76 -4.33
C VAL A 60 -18.62 8.98 -4.46
N VAL A 61 -19.05 10.11 -5.01
CA VAL A 61 -20.49 10.39 -5.19
C VAL A 61 -21.05 9.54 -6.33
N ALA A 62 -22.37 9.35 -6.36
CA ALA A 62 -23.05 8.54 -7.39
C ALA A 62 -22.68 8.96 -8.82
N HIS A 63 -22.63 10.27 -9.09
CA HIS A 63 -22.21 10.78 -10.40
C HIS A 63 -20.76 10.38 -10.74
N ALA A 64 -19.82 10.51 -9.80
CA ALA A 64 -18.45 10.08 -10.01
C ALA A 64 -18.38 8.56 -10.25
N TYR A 65 -19.13 7.78 -9.47
CA TYR A 65 -19.21 6.34 -9.67
C TYR A 65 -19.66 5.98 -11.09
N GLU A 66 -20.71 6.60 -11.62
CA GLU A 66 -21.13 6.37 -13.02
C GLU A 66 -20.03 6.73 -14.03
N ARG A 67 -19.36 7.88 -13.83
CA ARG A 67 -18.28 8.32 -14.73
C ARG A 67 -17.07 7.38 -14.68
N TRP A 68 -16.82 6.69 -13.58
CA TRP A 68 -15.75 5.70 -13.47
C TRP A 68 -15.89 4.61 -14.53
N HIS A 69 -17.07 4.00 -14.65
CA HIS A 69 -17.34 2.89 -15.58
C HIS A 69 -17.39 3.34 -17.03
N GLN A 70 -17.56 4.65 -17.26
CA GLN A 70 -17.59 5.24 -18.60
C GLN A 70 -16.20 5.69 -19.10
N ARG A 71 -15.29 6.05 -18.19
CA ARG A 71 -14.09 6.83 -18.55
C ARG A 71 -12.78 6.34 -17.94
N VAL A 72 -12.81 5.54 -16.87
CA VAL A 72 -11.59 5.24 -16.08
C VAL A 72 -11.30 3.76 -15.98
N GLY A 73 -12.23 2.96 -15.48
CA GLY A 73 -11.89 1.64 -14.96
C GLY A 73 -12.89 0.55 -15.30
N PRO A 74 -12.54 -0.71 -15.00
CA PRO A 74 -13.44 -1.82 -15.21
C PRO A 74 -14.64 -1.71 -14.27
N PRO A 75 -15.72 -2.46 -14.56
CA PRO A 75 -16.86 -2.56 -13.65
C PRO A 75 -16.43 -2.93 -12.24
N THR A 76 -16.85 -2.12 -11.28
CA THR A 76 -16.55 -2.25 -9.85
C THR A 76 -17.77 -1.84 -9.01
N THR A 77 -17.70 -2.03 -7.69
CA THR A 77 -18.74 -1.57 -6.75
C THR A 77 -18.37 -0.22 -6.15
N GLU A 78 -19.37 0.56 -5.75
CA GLU A 78 -19.17 1.90 -5.17
C GLU A 78 -18.32 1.83 -3.89
N ASP A 79 -18.58 0.85 -3.04
CA ASP A 79 -17.80 0.64 -1.80
C ASP A 79 -16.34 0.29 -2.10
N LEU A 80 -16.08 -0.58 -3.09
CA LEU A 80 -14.72 -0.94 -3.47
C LEU A 80 -13.98 0.27 -4.03
N LEU A 81 -14.63 1.04 -4.91
CA LEU A 81 -14.04 2.24 -5.49
C LEU A 81 -13.76 3.31 -4.43
N THR A 82 -14.71 3.54 -3.51
CA THR A 82 -14.55 4.45 -2.38
C THR A 82 -13.38 4.02 -1.51
N ASN A 83 -13.23 2.73 -1.21
CA ASN A 83 -12.11 2.23 -0.42
C ASN A 83 -10.76 2.38 -1.14
N VAL A 84 -10.69 2.17 -2.45
CA VAL A 84 -9.47 2.43 -3.23
C VAL A 84 -9.04 3.89 -3.11
N PHE A 85 -9.98 4.83 -3.24
CA PHE A 85 -9.68 6.26 -3.15
C PHE A 85 -9.41 6.72 -1.71
N ARG A 86 -10.08 6.14 -0.71
CA ARG A 86 -9.73 6.32 0.71
C ARG A 86 -8.28 5.95 0.94
N VAL A 87 -7.85 4.76 0.50
CA VAL A 87 -6.47 4.32 0.67
C VAL A 87 -5.50 5.24 -0.08
N ALA A 88 -5.82 5.63 -1.32
CA ALA A 88 -4.97 6.52 -2.09
C ALA A 88 -4.82 7.91 -1.46
N ILE A 89 -5.90 8.52 -0.97
CA ILE A 89 -5.90 9.89 -0.44
C ILE A 89 -5.43 9.93 1.02
N LEU A 90 -5.90 9.00 1.84
CA LEU A 90 -5.70 9.05 3.29
C LEU A 90 -4.39 8.42 3.74
N ILE A 91 -3.88 7.45 2.96
CA ILE A 91 -2.73 6.63 3.37
C ILE A 91 -1.52 6.92 2.49
N ASN A 92 -1.73 7.05 1.17
CA ASN A 92 -0.65 7.30 0.21
C ASN A 92 -0.86 8.58 -0.61
N PRO A 93 -1.06 9.74 0.05
CA PRO A 93 -1.42 10.99 -0.63
C PRO A 93 -0.40 11.46 -1.66
N ASN A 94 0.87 11.03 -1.58
CA ASN A 94 1.89 11.33 -2.59
C ASN A 94 1.56 10.82 -3.99
N ARG A 95 0.61 9.89 -4.09
CA ARG A 95 0.10 9.42 -5.38
C ARG A 95 -0.80 10.44 -6.05
N ILE A 96 -1.14 11.53 -5.36
CA ILE A 96 -2.11 12.51 -5.79
C ILE A 96 -1.42 13.84 -6.01
N ARG A 97 -1.44 14.29 -7.26
CA ARG A 97 -1.06 15.63 -7.63
C ARG A 97 -2.31 16.50 -7.71
N VAL A 98 -2.46 17.44 -6.79
CA VAL A 98 -3.59 18.38 -6.84
C VAL A 98 -3.26 19.49 -7.83
N LEU A 99 -4.24 19.79 -8.68
CA LEU A 99 -4.22 20.88 -9.63
C LEU A 99 -5.10 22.02 -9.12
N THR A 100 -5.20 23.11 -9.90
CA THR A 100 -6.07 24.23 -9.51
C THR A 100 -7.55 23.83 -9.47
N ARG A 101 -8.37 24.59 -8.74
CA ARG A 101 -9.85 24.50 -8.78
C ARG A 101 -10.44 23.14 -8.40
N ASN A 102 -9.88 22.52 -7.36
CA ASN A 102 -10.29 21.23 -6.82
C ASN A 102 -10.21 20.07 -7.82
N LEU A 103 -9.16 20.07 -8.61
CA LEU A 103 -8.82 18.97 -9.52
C LEU A 103 -7.62 18.23 -8.97
N ALA A 104 -7.52 16.94 -9.26
CA ALA A 104 -6.39 16.13 -8.87
C ALA A 104 -6.14 15.00 -9.87
N ILE A 105 -4.89 14.56 -9.91
CA ILE A 105 -4.44 13.42 -10.70
C ILE A 105 -3.90 12.36 -9.75
N LEU A 106 -4.49 11.17 -9.79
CA LEU A 106 -4.00 9.98 -9.09
C LEU A 106 -3.08 9.17 -10.02
N ASP A 107 -1.92 8.75 -9.52
CA ASP A 107 -0.93 7.92 -10.22
C ASP A 107 -0.45 8.50 -11.56
N ASN A 108 -0.46 9.83 -11.70
CA ASN A 108 -0.18 10.54 -12.95
C ASN A 108 -1.08 10.13 -14.14
N ASP A 109 -2.20 9.46 -13.87
CA ASP A 109 -3.06 8.89 -14.91
C ASP A 109 -4.53 9.29 -14.73
N ILE A 110 -5.10 9.10 -13.54
CA ILE A 110 -6.54 9.26 -13.33
C ILE A 110 -6.85 10.69 -12.90
N VAL A 111 -7.58 11.42 -13.74
CA VAL A 111 -7.97 12.81 -13.48
C VAL A 111 -9.37 12.88 -12.89
N PHE A 112 -9.51 13.55 -11.74
CA PHE A 112 -10.76 13.68 -11.02
C PHE A 112 -10.95 15.08 -10.42
N SER A 113 -12.20 15.48 -10.20
CA SER A 113 -12.52 16.64 -9.36
C SER A 113 -12.99 16.19 -7.99
N PHE A 114 -12.80 17.07 -7.01
CA PHE A 114 -13.29 16.85 -5.66
C PHE A 114 -13.91 18.11 -5.07
N GLU A 115 -14.62 17.93 -3.98
CA GLU A 115 -15.08 18.97 -3.07
C GLU A 115 -14.70 18.56 -1.65
N PHE A 116 -14.55 19.53 -0.77
CA PHE A 116 -14.22 19.30 0.62
C PHE A 116 -15.20 20.04 1.52
N GLU A 117 -15.96 19.28 2.29
CA GLU A 117 -17.03 19.77 3.16
C GLU A 117 -17.11 18.85 4.39
N ASP A 118 -17.31 19.41 5.58
CA ASP A 118 -17.46 18.65 6.83
C ASP A 118 -16.36 17.62 7.10
N SER A 119 -15.10 17.96 6.76
CA SER A 119 -13.97 17.04 6.85
C SER A 119 -14.07 15.81 5.93
N ILE A 120 -14.95 15.80 4.94
CA ILE A 120 -15.11 14.73 3.96
C ILE A 120 -14.67 15.24 2.59
N LEU A 121 -13.73 14.53 1.96
CA LEU A 121 -13.37 14.77 0.56
C LEU A 121 -14.31 13.96 -0.34
N LYS A 122 -15.19 14.66 -1.06
CA LYS A 122 -16.13 14.09 -2.02
C LYS A 122 -15.51 14.12 -3.41
N ILE A 123 -15.23 12.97 -4.01
CA ILE A 123 -14.86 12.88 -5.42
C ILE A 123 -16.13 13.10 -6.22
N THR A 124 -16.19 14.22 -6.95
CA THR A 124 -17.40 14.69 -7.63
C THR A 124 -17.52 14.17 -9.05
N THR A 125 -16.40 14.03 -9.77
CA THR A 125 -16.42 13.42 -11.11
C THR A 125 -15.07 12.81 -11.48
N PHE A 126 -15.11 11.90 -12.45
CA PHE A 126 -13.92 11.41 -13.15
C PHE A 126 -13.91 11.92 -14.58
N PHE A 127 -12.79 12.53 -14.99
CA PHE A 127 -12.57 12.98 -16.36
C PHE A 127 -12.01 11.85 -17.23
N GLY A 128 -11.25 10.93 -16.66
CA GLY A 128 -10.72 9.77 -17.36
C GLY A 128 -9.26 9.49 -17.00
N ARG A 129 -8.61 8.69 -17.84
CA ARG A 129 -7.18 8.42 -17.79
C ARG A 129 -6.42 9.24 -18.83
N THR A 130 -5.32 9.89 -18.46
CA THR A 130 -4.43 10.57 -19.42
C THR A 130 -3.87 9.59 -20.44
N SER A 131 -3.63 8.34 -20.04
CA SER A 131 -3.20 7.25 -20.93
C SER A 131 -4.22 6.87 -22.00
N LEU A 132 -5.52 7.12 -21.77
CA LEU A 132 -6.60 6.84 -22.73
C LEU A 132 -7.05 8.08 -23.50
N LYS A 133 -6.96 9.24 -22.86
CA LYS A 133 -7.38 10.53 -23.42
C LYS A 133 -6.27 11.57 -23.13
N PRO A 134 -5.23 11.68 -23.99
CA PRO A 134 -4.09 12.58 -23.76
C PRO A 134 -4.46 14.06 -23.61
N LEU A 135 -5.61 14.47 -24.16
CA LEU A 135 -6.21 15.79 -23.95
C LEU A 135 -6.39 16.16 -22.46
N LEU A 136 -6.49 15.17 -21.57
CA LEU A 136 -6.57 15.38 -20.12
C LEU A 136 -5.26 15.88 -19.50
N LEU A 137 -4.13 15.84 -20.22
CA LEU A 137 -2.87 16.46 -19.77
C LEU A 137 -3.02 17.98 -19.58
N ASN A 138 -3.94 18.61 -20.32
CA ASN A 138 -4.27 20.03 -20.23
C ASN A 138 -5.69 20.24 -19.68
N VAL A 139 -6.03 19.55 -18.58
CA VAL A 139 -7.41 19.52 -18.07
C VAL A 139 -7.98 20.92 -17.74
N ASP A 140 -7.11 21.87 -17.37
CA ASP A 140 -7.50 23.26 -17.11
C ASP A 140 -8.06 23.97 -18.35
N ALA A 141 -7.50 23.70 -19.53
CA ALA A 141 -8.00 24.22 -20.81
C ALA A 141 -9.34 23.56 -21.18
N LEU A 142 -9.45 22.25 -20.91
CA LEU A 142 -10.63 21.46 -21.21
C LEU A 142 -11.86 21.89 -20.41
N ARG A 143 -11.67 22.22 -19.12
CA ARG A 143 -12.77 22.71 -18.28
C ARG A 143 -13.25 24.09 -18.72
N ARG A 144 -12.35 24.99 -19.11
CA ARG A 144 -12.73 26.31 -19.66
C ARG A 144 -13.59 26.14 -20.91
N TYR A 145 -13.15 25.25 -21.81
CA TYR A 145 -13.87 24.96 -23.04
C TYR A 145 -15.25 24.34 -22.78
N ASN A 146 -15.34 23.32 -21.91
CA ASN A 146 -16.61 22.68 -21.54
C ASN A 146 -17.56 23.61 -20.78
N SER A 147 -17.05 24.54 -19.98
CA SER A 147 -17.88 25.53 -19.27
C SER A 147 -18.51 26.56 -20.21
N GLN A 148 -17.90 26.81 -21.38
CA GLN A 148 -18.39 27.78 -22.35
C GLN A 148 -19.27 27.15 -23.44
N TYR A 149 -19.04 25.88 -23.81
CA TYR A 149 -19.61 25.30 -25.03
C TYR A 149 -20.44 24.01 -24.87
N LYS A 150 -20.91 23.65 -23.66
CA LYS A 150 -21.72 22.43 -23.40
C LYS A 150 -21.11 21.15 -24.02
N GLU A 151 -20.09 20.59 -23.36
CA GLU A 151 -19.51 19.24 -23.62
C GLU A 151 -19.28 18.89 -25.11
N GLU A 152 -18.45 19.64 -25.83
CA GLU A 152 -18.00 19.23 -27.19
C GLU A 152 -16.96 18.09 -27.17
N VAL A 153 -16.27 17.86 -26.04
CA VAL A 153 -15.19 16.88 -25.97
C VAL A 153 -15.71 15.51 -25.50
N ASP A 154 -15.74 14.55 -26.41
CA ASP A 154 -16.11 13.17 -26.10
C ASP A 154 -15.01 12.44 -25.30
N LEU A 155 -15.26 12.34 -23.99
CA LEU A 155 -14.43 11.61 -23.03
C LEU A 155 -14.85 10.14 -22.89
N HIS A 156 -15.85 9.67 -23.65
CA HIS A 156 -16.27 8.28 -23.61
C HIS A 156 -15.13 7.36 -24.05
N VAL A 157 -15.06 6.21 -23.39
CA VAL A 157 -14.15 5.13 -23.74
C VAL A 157 -14.95 3.86 -23.96
N GLU A 158 -14.65 3.15 -25.04
CA GLU A 158 -15.31 1.90 -25.38
C GLU A 158 -15.25 0.88 -24.24
N ARG A 159 -16.35 0.16 -24.04
CA ARG A 159 -16.48 -0.83 -22.95
C ARG A 159 -15.42 -1.92 -23.02
N CYS A 160 -14.99 -2.32 -24.23
CA CYS A 160 -13.96 -3.34 -24.45
C CYS A 160 -12.56 -2.88 -23.98
N VAL A 161 -12.32 -1.56 -23.96
CA VAL A 161 -11.09 -0.95 -23.43
C VAL A 161 -11.20 -0.79 -21.92
N MET A 162 -12.38 -0.40 -21.41
CA MET A 162 -12.66 -0.26 -19.97
C MET A 162 -12.46 -1.57 -19.21
N THR A 163 -12.90 -2.70 -19.74
CA THR A 163 -12.73 -4.01 -19.09
C THR A 163 -11.27 -4.47 -18.98
N LYS A 164 -10.36 -3.90 -19.79
CA LYS A 164 -8.92 -4.17 -19.75
C LYS A 164 -8.15 -3.27 -18.79
N GLN A 165 -8.79 -2.22 -18.25
CA GLN A 165 -8.15 -1.30 -17.33
C GLN A 165 -7.95 -1.95 -15.95
N ILE A 166 -6.95 -1.46 -15.22
CA ILE A 166 -6.59 -1.96 -13.88
C ILE A 166 -6.89 -0.86 -12.86
N PRO A 167 -7.63 -1.13 -11.77
CA PRO A 167 -7.85 -0.13 -10.72
C PRO A 167 -6.52 0.31 -10.09
N PRO A 168 -6.44 1.52 -9.51
CA PRO A 168 -5.29 1.97 -8.74
C PRO A 168 -4.86 0.92 -7.73
N ILE A 169 -3.55 0.68 -7.66
CA ILE A 169 -3.00 -0.32 -6.75
C ILE A 169 -3.27 0.11 -5.31
N ALA A 170 -4.05 -0.66 -4.55
CA ALA A 170 -4.25 -0.42 -3.12
C ALA A 170 -3.50 -1.49 -2.30
N PRO A 171 -2.75 -1.13 -1.24
CA PRO A 171 -2.22 -2.10 -0.30
C PRO A 171 -3.34 -2.95 0.29
N SER A 172 -3.11 -4.26 0.37
CA SER A 172 -4.05 -5.22 0.92
C SER A 172 -3.97 -5.31 2.45
N THR A 173 -2.85 -4.91 3.05
CA THR A 173 -2.67 -4.91 4.51
C THR A 173 -1.69 -3.80 4.92
N VAL A 174 -1.95 -3.15 6.05
CA VAL A 174 -1.04 -2.22 6.73
C VAL A 174 -0.86 -2.64 8.17
N ILE A 175 0.38 -2.63 8.63
CA ILE A 175 0.76 -3.06 9.95
C ILE A 175 1.63 -1.99 10.58
N LYS A 176 1.21 -1.53 11.75
CA LYS A 176 1.91 -0.53 12.54
C LYS A 176 2.51 -1.21 13.74
N PHE A 177 3.78 -0.98 13.96
CA PHE A 177 4.44 -1.49 15.15
C PHE A 177 5.50 -0.51 15.63
N GLU A 178 5.82 -0.64 16.91
CA GLU A 178 6.98 0.02 17.52
C GLU A 178 8.03 -1.04 17.84
N ASP A 179 9.29 -0.71 17.59
CA ASP A 179 10.41 -1.51 18.04
C ASP A 179 10.78 -1.21 19.50
N SER A 180 11.86 -1.82 19.99
CA SER A 180 12.34 -1.62 21.36
C SER A 180 12.88 -0.22 21.64
N GLU A 181 13.19 0.56 20.60
CA GLU A 181 13.65 1.95 20.70
C GLU A 181 12.47 2.93 20.59
N ASN A 182 11.23 2.43 20.57
CA ASN A 182 10.01 3.19 20.32
C ASN A 182 9.99 3.87 18.93
N LYS A 183 10.79 3.39 17.97
CA LYS A 183 10.71 3.88 16.59
C LYS A 183 9.44 3.33 15.95
N SER A 184 8.72 4.20 15.25
CA SER A 184 7.46 3.84 14.61
C SER A 184 7.71 3.29 13.21
N HIS A 185 7.15 2.10 12.96
CA HIS A 185 7.27 1.39 11.71
C HIS A 185 5.91 1.17 11.06
N LEU A 186 5.92 1.18 9.74
CA LEU A 186 4.76 0.88 8.92
C LEU A 186 5.09 -0.14 7.84
N PHE A 187 4.33 -1.23 7.78
CA PHE A 187 4.48 -2.29 6.81
C PHE A 187 3.26 -2.38 5.91
N PHE A 188 3.44 -2.17 4.60
CA PHE A 188 2.40 -2.36 3.60
C PHE A 188 2.60 -3.67 2.87
N TYR A 189 1.53 -4.42 2.66
CA TYR A 189 1.52 -5.57 1.77
C TYR A 189 0.80 -5.23 0.48
N ILE A 190 1.43 -5.52 -0.66
CA ILE A 190 0.86 -5.30 -2.00
C ILE A 190 0.99 -6.58 -2.81
N LYS A 191 -0.14 -7.08 -3.30
CA LYS A 191 -0.18 -8.10 -4.36
C LYS A 191 -0.29 -7.40 -5.71
N SER A 192 0.66 -7.65 -6.60
CA SER A 192 0.64 -7.14 -7.97
C SER A 192 0.84 -8.28 -8.96
N LYS A 193 0.40 -8.12 -10.21
CA LYS A 193 0.75 -9.08 -11.29
C LYS A 193 2.01 -8.59 -11.99
N ASP A 194 2.93 -9.51 -12.25
CA ASP A 194 4.06 -9.25 -13.13
C ASP A 194 3.54 -9.10 -14.57
N SER A 195 3.67 -7.90 -15.13
CA SER A 195 3.26 -7.58 -16.50
C SER A 195 3.90 -8.53 -17.52
N ASN A 196 5.10 -9.03 -17.26
CA ASN A 196 5.87 -9.84 -18.21
C ASN A 196 5.61 -11.35 -18.09
N ARG A 197 5.09 -11.83 -16.96
CA ARG A 197 4.99 -13.28 -16.68
C ARG A 197 3.59 -13.74 -16.26
N ASN A 198 2.63 -12.83 -16.13
CA ASN A 198 1.29 -13.11 -15.60
C ASN A 198 1.32 -13.84 -14.23
N GLN A 199 2.44 -13.72 -13.51
CA GLN A 199 2.65 -14.32 -12.20
C GLN A 199 2.34 -13.29 -11.12
N ASN A 200 1.66 -13.71 -10.06
CA ASN A 200 1.40 -12.84 -8.92
C ASN A 200 2.73 -12.58 -8.18
N ARG A 201 3.15 -11.31 -8.13
CA ARG A 201 4.23 -10.82 -7.28
C ARG A 201 3.68 -10.28 -5.96
N ASN A 202 4.44 -10.52 -4.91
CA ASN A 202 4.13 -10.09 -3.56
C ASN A 202 5.22 -9.12 -3.13
N PHE A 203 4.83 -7.91 -2.79
CA PHE A 203 5.74 -6.88 -2.30
C PHE A 203 5.36 -6.48 -0.88
N PHE A 204 6.37 -6.22 -0.07
CA PHE A 204 6.19 -5.43 1.13
C PHE A 204 6.91 -4.09 0.99
N TYR A 205 6.31 -3.04 1.53
CA TYR A 205 6.99 -1.75 1.70
C TYR A 205 7.09 -1.49 3.20
N HIS A 206 8.32 -1.30 3.66
CA HIS A 206 8.62 -0.93 5.03
C HIS A 206 8.94 0.56 5.08
N LEU A 207 8.13 1.33 5.78
CA LEU A 207 8.40 2.73 6.05
C LEU A 207 8.85 2.86 7.50
N ILE A 208 10.00 3.48 7.70
CA ILE A 208 10.59 3.75 9.00
C ILE A 208 10.55 5.26 9.19
N LYS A 209 9.95 5.74 10.27
CA LYS A 209 9.96 7.19 10.54
C LYS A 209 11.41 7.62 10.82
N ASN A 210 11.93 8.57 10.06
CA ASN A 210 13.32 9.02 10.09
C ASN A 210 13.73 9.39 11.52
N SER A 211 14.79 8.74 12.00
CA SER A 211 15.58 9.17 13.15
C SER A 211 17.02 9.36 12.67
N GLU A 212 17.29 10.48 12.02
CA GLU A 212 18.63 11.03 11.69
C GLU A 212 19.64 10.18 10.89
N GLU A 213 19.46 8.86 10.74
CA GLU A 213 20.35 7.97 10.01
C GLU A 213 19.66 7.46 8.74
N VAL A 214 19.99 8.05 7.60
CA VAL A 214 19.56 7.55 6.29
C VAL A 214 20.78 6.97 5.56
N GLU A 215 20.72 5.69 5.20
CA GLU A 215 21.72 5.07 4.31
C GLU A 215 21.56 5.65 2.89
N SER A 216 22.67 5.89 2.19
CA SER A 216 22.71 6.65 0.93
C SER A 216 21.97 6.03 -0.26
N SER A 217 21.36 4.85 -0.11
CA SER A 217 20.62 4.13 -1.16
C SER A 217 19.11 4.05 -0.94
N ASP A 218 18.59 4.63 0.15
CA ASP A 218 17.17 4.48 0.49
C ASP A 218 16.31 5.62 -0.08
N ASP A 219 15.12 5.28 -0.56
CA ASP A 219 14.14 6.25 -1.02
C ASP A 219 13.52 6.97 0.20
N ILE A 220 13.62 8.30 0.24
CA ILE A 220 13.00 9.12 1.31
C ILE A 220 11.69 9.69 0.80
N VAL A 221 10.61 9.51 1.57
CA VAL A 221 9.29 10.07 1.29
C VAL A 221 8.77 10.82 2.51
N GLY A 222 8.96 12.14 2.54
CA GLY A 222 8.64 12.97 3.69
C GLY A 222 9.50 12.62 4.90
N GLU A 223 8.87 12.30 6.03
CA GLU A 223 9.54 11.89 7.28
C GLU A 223 9.89 10.39 7.31
N TYR A 224 9.80 9.66 6.20
CA TYR A 224 9.96 8.21 6.20
C TYR A 224 11.04 7.73 5.22
N THR A 225 11.89 6.82 5.69
CA THR A 225 12.74 5.97 4.86
C THR A 225 11.92 4.80 4.35
N VAL A 226 11.88 4.61 3.03
CA VAL A 226 11.09 3.58 2.36
C VAL A 226 11.98 2.45 1.86
N LYS A 227 11.75 1.24 2.34
CA LYS A 227 12.40 0.01 1.86
C LYS A 227 11.39 -0.90 1.19
N LYS A 228 11.60 -1.18 -0.10
CA LYS A 228 10.83 -2.17 -0.87
C LYS A 228 11.43 -3.56 -0.68
N ILE A 229 10.59 -4.55 -0.43
CA ILE A 229 10.96 -5.96 -0.23
C ILE A 229 10.22 -6.80 -1.28
N ASP A 230 10.98 -7.37 -2.22
CA ASP A 230 10.47 -8.35 -3.19
C ASP A 230 10.53 -9.76 -2.61
N MET A 231 9.36 -10.36 -2.39
CA MET A 231 9.25 -11.69 -1.79
C MET A 231 9.70 -12.82 -2.72
N LEU A 232 9.90 -12.57 -4.01
CA LEU A 232 10.39 -13.58 -4.96
C LEU A 232 11.93 -13.66 -4.96
N HIS A 233 12.59 -12.54 -4.67
CA HIS A 233 14.03 -12.37 -4.75
C HIS A 233 14.62 -11.97 -3.38
N PRO A 234 14.65 -12.91 -2.40
CA PRO A 234 15.08 -12.60 -1.03
C PRO A 234 16.50 -12.04 -0.95
N SER A 235 17.40 -12.43 -1.85
CA SER A 235 18.80 -12.00 -1.83
C SER A 235 19.03 -10.59 -2.40
N HIS A 236 18.05 -9.96 -3.03
CA HIS A 236 18.24 -8.64 -3.66
C HIS A 236 18.36 -7.50 -2.66
N HIS A 237 17.92 -7.70 -1.41
CA HIS A 237 17.90 -6.65 -0.40
C HIS A 237 18.46 -7.21 0.91
N LYS A 238 19.35 -6.45 1.55
CA LYS A 238 19.78 -6.73 2.91
C LYS A 238 18.68 -6.29 3.87
N LEU A 239 17.93 -7.26 4.40
CA LEU A 239 16.84 -7.02 5.33
C LEU A 239 17.36 -6.94 6.77
N SER A 240 16.81 -6.01 7.54
CA SER A 240 17.08 -5.90 8.97
C SER A 240 16.41 -7.03 9.75
N GLY A 241 16.93 -7.33 10.95
CA GLY A 241 16.33 -8.31 11.85
C GLY A 241 14.85 -8.01 12.15
N ILE A 242 14.48 -6.74 12.25
CA ILE A 242 13.10 -6.29 12.49
C ILE A 242 12.20 -6.64 11.30
N GLN A 243 12.64 -6.35 10.07
CA GLN A 243 11.89 -6.69 8.86
C GLN A 243 11.66 -8.20 8.77
N LEU A 244 12.70 -8.99 9.05
CA LEU A 244 12.65 -10.44 8.99
C LEU A 244 11.73 -11.02 10.08
N HIS A 245 11.80 -10.49 11.30
CA HIS A 245 10.93 -10.91 12.38
C HIS A 245 9.45 -10.62 12.06
N VAL A 246 9.13 -9.40 11.63
CA VAL A 246 7.74 -9.01 11.29
C VAL A 246 7.22 -9.86 10.14
N LEU A 247 7.98 -10.04 9.06
CA LEU A 247 7.58 -10.92 7.94
C LEU A 247 7.24 -12.34 8.43
N GLY A 248 7.96 -12.83 9.43
CA GLY A 248 7.69 -14.11 10.08
C GLY A 248 6.39 -14.14 10.86
N LEU A 249 6.10 -13.08 11.63
CA LEU A 249 4.81 -12.90 12.33
C LEU A 249 3.61 -12.80 11.38
N LEU A 250 3.85 -12.44 10.11
CA LEU A 250 2.84 -12.44 9.04
C LEU A 250 2.72 -13.78 8.32
N GLY A 251 3.43 -14.81 8.79
CA GLY A 251 3.38 -16.16 8.23
C GLY A 251 4.22 -16.34 6.97
N ASN A 252 5.13 -15.42 6.63
CA ASN A 252 6.01 -15.54 5.46
C ASN A 252 7.24 -16.43 5.74
N ILE A 253 7.06 -17.54 6.47
CA ILE A 253 8.16 -18.38 6.97
C ILE A 253 8.98 -18.98 5.83
N ARG A 254 8.34 -19.39 4.72
CA ARG A 254 9.05 -19.93 3.55
C ARG A 254 10.02 -18.91 2.94
N PHE A 255 9.62 -17.65 2.89
CA PHE A 255 10.49 -16.57 2.43
C PHE A 255 11.69 -16.41 3.37
N LEU A 256 11.45 -16.39 4.68
CA LEU A 256 12.52 -16.24 5.68
C LEU A 256 13.55 -17.36 5.61
N LEU A 257 13.11 -18.61 5.51
CA LEU A 257 14.04 -19.74 5.41
C LEU A 257 14.86 -19.68 4.13
N LYS A 258 14.22 -19.30 3.01
CA LYS A 258 14.94 -19.06 1.75
C LYS A 258 15.96 -17.93 1.90
N TYR A 259 15.56 -16.81 2.52
CA TYR A 259 16.43 -15.66 2.78
C TYR A 259 17.66 -16.05 3.61
N ILE A 260 17.47 -16.70 4.77
CA ILE A 260 18.54 -17.15 5.65
C ILE A 260 19.49 -18.08 4.90
N SER A 261 18.96 -19.06 4.15
CA SER A 261 19.79 -20.01 3.41
C SER A 261 20.72 -19.35 2.38
N THR A 262 20.34 -18.17 1.87
CA THR A 262 21.16 -17.40 0.92
C THR A 262 22.03 -16.32 1.55
N VAL A 263 21.58 -15.67 2.61
CA VAL A 263 22.22 -14.45 3.15
C VAL A 263 22.96 -14.69 4.48
N ASP A 264 22.48 -15.63 5.30
CA ASP A 264 23.04 -15.94 6.64
C ASP A 264 22.95 -17.45 6.93
N PRO A 265 23.72 -18.30 6.22
CA PRO A 265 23.63 -19.75 6.35
C PRO A 265 24.02 -20.25 7.75
N ASP A 266 24.97 -19.58 8.42
CA ASP A 266 25.42 -19.93 9.77
C ASP A 266 24.27 -19.90 10.78
N ARG A 267 23.32 -18.97 10.61
CA ARG A 267 22.12 -18.90 11.44
C ARG A 267 21.17 -20.07 11.19
N LEU A 268 21.09 -20.58 9.96
CA LEU A 268 20.33 -21.80 9.66
C LEU A 268 20.97 -23.02 10.30
N ASP A 269 22.29 -23.11 10.32
CA ASP A 269 23.02 -24.21 10.95
C ASP A 269 22.80 -24.22 12.48
N LYS A 270 22.88 -23.04 13.13
CA LYS A 270 22.52 -22.91 14.55
C LYS A 270 21.09 -23.35 14.85
N LEU A 271 20.16 -23.10 13.93
CA LEU A 271 18.79 -23.58 14.06
C LEU A 271 18.71 -25.11 13.96
N HIS A 272 19.49 -25.72 13.07
CA HIS A 272 19.58 -27.18 12.93
C HIS A 272 20.23 -27.87 14.14
N ASP A 273 21.13 -27.17 14.84
CA ASP A 273 21.75 -27.68 16.06
C ASP A 273 20.77 -27.66 17.24
N THR A 274 19.97 -26.59 17.35
CA THR A 274 19.05 -26.35 18.46
C THR A 274 17.69 -27.03 18.30
N HIS A 275 17.22 -27.25 17.06
CA HIS A 275 15.91 -27.81 16.78
C HIS A 275 15.98 -29.04 15.87
N SER A 276 15.01 -29.95 16.03
CA SER A 276 14.90 -31.11 15.14
C SER A 276 14.46 -30.70 13.73
N ARG A 277 14.89 -31.46 12.71
CA ARG A 277 14.46 -31.24 11.31
C ARG A 277 12.93 -31.29 11.17
N SER A 278 12.26 -32.14 11.95
CA SER A 278 10.80 -32.23 12.00
C SER A 278 10.15 -31.00 12.64
N ALA A 279 10.76 -30.39 13.66
CA ALA A 279 10.29 -29.13 14.23
C ALA A 279 10.40 -27.97 13.21
N ILE A 280 11.53 -27.85 12.51
CA ILE A 280 11.76 -26.83 11.47
C ILE A 280 10.79 -27.02 10.30
N ARG A 281 10.55 -28.26 9.85
CA ARG A 281 9.60 -28.56 8.77
C ARG A 281 8.16 -28.18 9.15
N ARG A 282 7.76 -28.46 10.40
CA ARG A 282 6.45 -28.04 10.92
C ARG A 282 6.34 -26.52 10.98
N PHE A 283 7.39 -25.83 11.41
CA PHE A 283 7.46 -24.38 11.42
C PHE A 283 7.32 -23.78 10.00
N ALA A 284 8.03 -24.33 9.02
CA ALA A 284 7.95 -23.92 7.61
C ALA A 284 6.56 -24.16 6.96
N GLY A 285 5.85 -25.20 7.43
CA GLY A 285 4.51 -25.55 6.97
C GLY A 285 3.38 -24.80 7.68
N ASN A 286 3.68 -24.09 8.76
CA ASN A 286 2.67 -23.50 9.61
C ASN A 286 2.09 -22.20 9.01
N LYS A 287 0.90 -22.29 8.43
CA LYS A 287 0.14 -21.14 7.93
C LYS A 287 -0.67 -20.41 9.01
N ASN A 288 -0.67 -20.92 10.25
CA ASN A 288 -1.53 -20.42 11.34
C ASN A 288 -0.91 -19.26 12.13
N TRP A 289 0.33 -18.87 11.84
CA TRP A 289 0.96 -17.66 12.35
C TRP A 289 0.55 -16.42 11.54
N ASN A 290 -0.74 -16.31 11.23
CA ASN A 290 -1.28 -15.06 10.75
C ASN A 290 -1.80 -14.34 11.99
N TYR A 291 -1.00 -13.47 12.59
CA TYR A 291 -1.46 -12.60 13.68
C TYR A 291 -2.73 -11.83 13.27
N LEU A 292 -2.91 -11.60 11.96
CA LEU A 292 -4.09 -11.03 11.31
C LEU A 292 -5.37 -11.89 11.37
N LYS A 293 -5.31 -13.15 11.79
CA LYS A 293 -6.50 -14.02 11.95
C LYS A 293 -7.06 -14.05 13.37
N LYS A 294 -6.32 -13.49 14.35
CA LYS A 294 -6.69 -13.50 15.77
C LYS A 294 -7.23 -12.16 16.27
N ILE A 295 -7.30 -11.16 15.39
CA ILE A 295 -7.92 -9.85 15.60
C ILE A 295 -9.08 -9.76 14.60
#